data_AF-A0A920V8W2-F1
#
_entry.id   AF-A0A920V8W2-F1
#
_cell.length_a   1.000
_cell.length_b   1.000
_cell.length_c   1.000
_cell.angle_alpha   90.00
_cell.angle_beta   90.00
_cell.angle_gamma   90.00
#
_symmetry.space_group_name_H-M   'P 1'
#
loop_
_entity.id
_entity.type
_entity.pdbx_description
1 polymer ?
#
loop_
_entity_poly.entity_id
_entity_poly.type
_entity_poly.pdbx_seq_one_letter_code
_entity_poly.pdbx_strand_id
1 'polypeptide(L)'
;MTLKKLKILGLSIFLLVFTLQVSSQEDSQTEEETGDPVLLEKLKDIQTMEMLLEITKSDSIRTGAVNDQREEEFLSARNRQRELLEEAKRRLQLEEERSVRLQKEFEDNEKILEEIGETLRIRIGNFGELFGVVRQVAGEAIATVKNSLVSVQYPGREGSLAELAETRNLPSIDQMKGLIVTMLEEMTKSGNVERFNSKVILPGGSITDAEIVRVGVFNAITENFFLKFIPETQSLQVLARQPARRFRSLAEDLYDLDEGYTAMAVDPSRGQILGLLIQAPGLGERINQGGFVGYVIIFIGLLGLLCRDGD
;
A
#
# COMPACT_ATOMS: atom_id res chain seq x y z
N MET A 1 -21.73 32.25 0.09
CA MET A 1 -20.56 33.15 0.20
C MET A 1 -19.30 32.27 0.05
N THR A 2 -18.95 31.92 -1.18
CA THR A 2 -17.91 32.60 -1.97
C THR A 2 -16.54 32.49 -1.31
N LEU A 3 -15.69 31.57 -1.78
CA LEU A 3 -14.23 31.73 -1.86
C LEU A 3 -13.61 30.46 -2.49
N LYS A 4 -13.81 30.28 -3.80
CA LYS A 4 -12.96 29.40 -4.65
C LYS A 4 -13.17 29.59 -6.16
N LYS A 5 -14.09 30.47 -6.58
CA LYS A 5 -14.25 30.94 -7.97
C LYS A 5 -13.46 32.23 -8.27
N LEU A 6 -12.30 32.42 -7.65
CA LEU A 6 -11.51 33.66 -7.82
C LEU A 6 -10.03 33.30 -8.04
N LYS A 7 -9.70 32.71 -9.20
CA LYS A 7 -8.31 32.64 -9.70
C LYS A 7 -8.13 32.25 -11.17
N ILE A 8 -9.20 32.07 -11.98
CA ILE A 8 -9.08 31.77 -13.42
C ILE A 8 -9.96 32.74 -14.24
N LEU A 9 -9.91 34.03 -13.89
CA LEU A 9 -10.54 35.09 -14.67
C LEU A 9 -9.58 36.28 -14.72
N GLY A 10 -8.41 36.05 -15.29
CA GLY A 10 -7.31 37.00 -15.24
C GLY A 10 -6.27 36.74 -16.32
N LEU A 11 -6.71 36.39 -17.54
CA LEU A 11 -5.91 36.56 -18.74
C LEU A 11 -6.81 36.35 -19.96
N SER A 12 -6.74 37.28 -20.92
CA SER A 12 -7.49 37.29 -22.19
C SER A 12 -8.80 38.07 -22.18
N ILE A 13 -8.67 39.41 -22.21
CA ILE A 13 -9.41 40.36 -23.07
C ILE A 13 -8.71 41.70 -22.85
N PHE A 14 -7.56 41.85 -23.49
CA PHE A 14 -6.89 43.15 -23.66
C PHE A 14 -6.17 43.13 -24.99
N LEU A 15 -6.93 43.27 -26.08
CA LEU A 15 -6.45 43.94 -27.29
C LEU A 15 -7.63 44.48 -28.11
N LEU A 16 -7.97 45.73 -27.81
CA LEU A 16 -8.21 46.78 -28.79
C LEU A 16 -9.36 46.59 -29.81
N VAL A 17 -10.61 46.55 -29.32
CA VAL A 17 -11.74 47.09 -30.09
C VAL A 17 -11.66 48.61 -30.00
N PHE A 18 -10.87 49.23 -30.88
CA PHE A 18 -10.91 50.66 -31.11
C PHE A 18 -12.09 50.94 -32.04
N THR A 19 -13.04 51.70 -31.51
CA THR A 19 -14.19 52.27 -32.21
C THR A 19 -13.77 53.04 -33.46
N LEU A 20 -14.40 52.74 -34.60
CA LEU A 20 -14.76 53.76 -35.56
C LEU A 20 -16.27 53.66 -35.81
N GLN A 21 -16.99 54.64 -35.27
CA GLN A 21 -18.36 54.96 -35.62
C GLN A 21 -18.46 55.11 -37.14
N VAL A 22 -19.15 54.19 -37.80
CA VAL A 22 -19.75 54.46 -39.10
C VAL A 22 -21.00 55.27 -38.80
N SER A 23 -20.86 56.59 -38.87
CA SER A 23 -21.98 57.51 -39.01
C SER A 23 -22.66 57.23 -40.36
N SER A 24 -23.94 56.90 -40.29
CA SER A 24 -24.90 56.99 -41.38
C SER A 24 -24.91 58.44 -41.89
N GLN A 25 -24.14 58.71 -42.94
CA GLN A 25 -24.24 59.94 -43.71
C GLN A 25 -24.97 59.58 -45.01
N GLU A 26 -26.16 60.17 -45.19
CA GLU A 26 -26.82 60.24 -46.49
C GLU A 26 -25.88 60.97 -47.45
N ASP A 27 -25.10 60.20 -48.23
CA ASP A 27 -24.36 60.77 -49.34
C ASP A 27 -25.34 61.03 -50.48
N SER A 28 -25.68 62.31 -50.59
CA SER A 28 -26.13 62.96 -51.80
C SER A 28 -25.39 62.39 -53.01
N GLN A 29 -26.15 61.89 -53.98
CA GLN A 29 -25.68 61.60 -55.33
C GLN A 29 -24.95 62.84 -55.86
N THR A 30 -23.63 62.83 -55.76
CA THR A 30 -22.78 63.54 -56.70
C THR A 30 -22.55 62.53 -57.81
N GLU A 31 -23.14 62.80 -58.97
CA GLU A 31 -22.76 62.16 -60.21
C GLU A 31 -21.25 62.40 -60.37
N GLU A 32 -20.41 61.45 -59.96
CA GLU A 32 -19.03 61.42 -60.41
C GLU A 32 -19.11 61.29 -61.94
N GLU A 33 -18.78 62.39 -62.63
CA GLU A 33 -18.55 62.38 -64.07
C GLU A 33 -17.54 61.27 -64.36
N THR A 34 -18.05 60.16 -64.86
CA THR A 34 -17.30 58.99 -65.30
C THR A 34 -16.64 59.31 -66.63
N GLY A 35 -15.69 60.24 -66.62
CA GLY A 35 -14.83 60.57 -67.74
C GLY A 35 -13.37 60.53 -67.30
N ASP A 36 -12.52 59.83 -68.05
CA ASP A 36 -11.07 59.88 -67.84
C ASP A 36 -10.65 61.36 -67.81
N PRO A 37 -10.09 61.89 -66.70
CA PRO A 37 -9.76 63.32 -66.58
C PRO A 37 -8.81 63.80 -67.68
N VAL A 38 -8.03 62.87 -68.25
CA VAL A 38 -7.15 63.11 -69.40
C VAL A 38 -7.94 63.33 -70.71
N LEU A 39 -9.08 62.65 -70.88
CA LEU A 39 -10.00 62.88 -71.98
C LEU A 39 -10.68 64.24 -71.86
N LEU A 40 -11.21 64.55 -70.66
CA LEU A 40 -11.92 65.80 -70.38
C LEU A 40 -11.06 67.04 -70.63
N GLU A 41 -9.74 66.95 -70.45
CA GLU A 41 -8.80 68.01 -70.77
C GLU A 41 -8.52 68.13 -72.28
N LYS A 42 -8.35 66.99 -72.98
CA LYS A 42 -8.20 66.96 -74.45
C LYS A 42 -9.43 67.43 -75.22
N LEU A 43 -10.61 67.32 -74.61
CA LEU A 43 -11.88 67.73 -75.20
C LEU A 43 -12.12 69.26 -75.14
N LYS A 44 -11.31 70.03 -74.39
CA LYS A 44 -11.46 71.49 -74.25
C LYS A 44 -10.90 72.31 -75.43
N ASP A 45 -9.99 71.73 -76.22
CA ASP A 45 -9.26 72.41 -77.30
C ASP A 45 -9.74 72.03 -78.73
N ILE A 46 -10.93 71.45 -78.87
CA ILE A 46 -11.41 70.92 -80.16
C ILE A 46 -11.90 72.05 -81.08
N GLN A 47 -11.32 72.16 -82.28
CA GLN A 47 -11.70 73.18 -83.27
C GLN A 47 -12.47 72.61 -84.49
N THR A 48 -12.48 71.29 -84.71
CA THR A 48 -13.16 70.64 -85.85
C THR A 48 -13.73 69.26 -85.49
N MET A 49 -14.78 68.81 -86.19
CA MET A 49 -15.37 67.47 -85.99
C MET A 49 -14.42 66.32 -86.34
N GLU A 50 -13.47 66.55 -87.25
CA GLU A 50 -12.41 65.58 -87.60
C GLU A 50 -11.47 65.32 -86.41
N MET A 51 -11.11 66.40 -85.70
CA MET A 51 -10.25 66.34 -84.50
C MET A 51 -10.93 65.62 -83.33
N LEU A 52 -12.25 65.81 -83.15
CA LEU A 52 -13.03 65.03 -82.18
C LEU A 52 -13.02 63.54 -82.54
N LEU A 53 -13.25 63.19 -83.81
CA LEU A 53 -13.26 61.80 -84.28
C LEU A 53 -11.91 61.10 -84.05
N GLU A 54 -10.79 61.80 -84.30
CA GLU A 54 -9.44 61.25 -84.09
C GLU A 54 -9.08 61.09 -82.62
N ILE A 55 -9.43 62.06 -81.77
CA ILE A 55 -9.28 61.93 -80.30
C ILE A 55 -10.12 60.75 -79.79
N THR A 56 -11.36 60.61 -80.24
CA THR A 56 -12.28 59.55 -79.79
C THR A 56 -11.82 58.17 -80.27
N LYS A 57 -11.33 58.05 -81.51
CA LYS A 57 -10.77 56.80 -82.04
C LYS A 57 -9.50 56.39 -81.28
N SER A 58 -8.57 57.32 -81.09
CA SER A 58 -7.32 57.03 -80.38
C SER A 58 -7.57 56.66 -78.91
N ASP A 59 -8.54 57.32 -78.27
CA ASP A 59 -8.90 57.03 -76.89
C ASP A 59 -9.69 55.72 -76.76
N SER A 60 -10.62 55.43 -77.67
CA SER A 60 -11.33 54.15 -77.70
C SER A 60 -10.36 52.95 -77.81
N ILE A 61 -9.30 53.07 -78.61
CA ILE A 61 -8.26 52.04 -78.74
C ILE A 61 -7.43 51.92 -77.45
N ARG A 62 -7.03 53.05 -76.86
CA ARG A 62 -6.24 53.11 -75.63
C ARG A 62 -7.02 52.57 -74.42
N THR A 63 -8.27 52.98 -74.28
CA THR A 63 -9.19 52.59 -73.22
C THR A 63 -9.61 51.13 -73.37
N GLY A 64 -9.75 50.63 -74.60
CA GLY A 64 -9.91 49.19 -74.87
C GLY A 64 -8.76 48.36 -74.29
N ALA A 65 -7.51 48.70 -74.64
CA ALA A 65 -6.35 47.98 -74.14
C ALA A 65 -6.19 48.05 -72.60
N VAL A 66 -6.50 49.19 -71.98
CA VAL A 66 -6.46 49.35 -70.51
C VAL A 66 -7.58 48.58 -69.83
N ASN A 67 -8.78 48.53 -70.42
CA ASN A 67 -9.88 47.74 -69.88
C ASN A 67 -9.62 46.24 -69.99
N ASP A 68 -9.06 45.78 -71.12
CA ASP A 68 -8.64 44.39 -71.30
C ASP A 68 -7.63 43.97 -70.22
N GLN A 69 -6.65 44.83 -69.92
CA GLN A 69 -5.68 44.59 -68.83
C GLN A 69 -6.36 44.52 -67.45
N ARG A 70 -7.27 45.46 -67.14
CA ARG A 70 -8.00 45.46 -65.86
C ARG A 70 -8.89 44.23 -65.72
N GLU A 71 -9.52 43.79 -66.80
CA GLU A 71 -10.33 42.57 -66.82
C GLU A 71 -9.46 41.34 -66.56
N GLU A 72 -8.29 41.25 -67.19
CA GLU A 72 -7.34 40.17 -66.94
C GLU A 72 -6.82 40.15 -65.49
N GLU A 73 -6.47 41.33 -64.96
CA GLU A 73 -6.06 41.50 -63.55
C GLU A 73 -7.18 41.10 -62.58
N PHE A 74 -8.42 41.50 -62.86
CA PHE A 74 -9.60 41.15 -62.07
C PHE A 74 -9.86 39.64 -62.09
N LEU A 75 -9.83 39.02 -63.28
CA LEU A 75 -10.00 37.58 -63.42
C LEU A 75 -8.90 36.80 -62.70
N SER A 76 -7.65 37.27 -62.80
CA SER A 76 -6.51 36.72 -62.06
C SER A 76 -6.68 36.84 -60.54
N ALA A 77 -7.09 38.00 -60.04
CA ALA A 77 -7.33 38.22 -58.61
C ALA A 77 -8.48 37.35 -58.08
N ARG A 78 -9.59 37.26 -58.82
CA ARG A 78 -10.73 36.38 -58.50
C ARG A 78 -10.30 34.91 -58.45
N ASN A 79 -9.52 34.47 -59.44
CA ASN A 79 -9.02 33.09 -59.49
C ASN A 79 -8.09 32.78 -58.31
N ARG A 80 -7.20 33.71 -57.96
CA ARG A 80 -6.33 33.62 -56.76
C ARG A 80 -7.13 33.56 -55.46
N GLN A 81 -8.14 34.42 -55.28
CA GLN A 81 -9.01 34.37 -54.11
C GLN A 81 -9.77 33.05 -53.99
N ARG A 82 -10.27 32.53 -55.13
CA ARG A 82 -10.93 31.22 -55.16
C ARG A 82 -9.97 30.10 -54.74
N GLU A 83 -8.73 30.12 -55.23
CA GLU A 83 -7.71 29.12 -54.86
C GLU A 83 -7.38 29.16 -53.36
N LEU A 84 -7.16 30.36 -52.80
CA LEU A 84 -6.92 30.55 -51.36
C LEU A 84 -8.11 30.08 -50.51
N LEU A 85 -9.34 30.34 -50.95
CA LEU A 85 -10.55 29.89 -50.27
C LEU A 85 -10.65 28.35 -50.28
N GLU A 86 -10.41 27.71 -51.42
CA GLU A 86 -10.44 26.24 -51.53
C GLU A 86 -9.29 25.58 -50.75
N GLU A 87 -8.12 26.22 -50.66
CA GLU A 87 -7.06 25.78 -49.77
C GLU A 87 -7.46 25.90 -48.29
N ALA A 88 -8.01 27.04 -47.87
CA ALA A 88 -8.45 27.25 -46.49
C ALA A 88 -9.54 26.26 -46.08
N LYS A 89 -10.52 25.99 -46.96
CA LYS A 89 -11.55 24.96 -46.75
C LYS A 89 -10.96 23.57 -46.58
N ARG A 90 -9.99 23.19 -47.42
CA ARG A 90 -9.30 21.89 -47.29
C ARG A 90 -8.54 21.77 -45.97
N ARG A 91 -7.85 22.82 -45.55
CA ARG A 91 -7.14 22.85 -44.25
C ARG A 91 -8.11 22.74 -43.09
N LEU A 92 -9.23 23.47 -43.13
CA LEU A 92 -10.28 23.39 -42.12
C LEU A 92 -10.81 21.96 -42.00
N GLN A 93 -11.16 21.33 -43.12
CA GLN A 93 -11.66 19.96 -43.13
C GLN A 93 -10.65 18.95 -42.55
N LEU A 94 -9.36 19.09 -42.87
CA LEU A 94 -8.32 18.21 -42.32
C LEU A 94 -8.17 18.36 -40.80
N GLU A 95 -8.23 19.59 -40.28
CA GLU A 95 -8.17 19.84 -38.84
C GLU A 95 -9.46 19.39 -38.12
N GLU A 96 -10.63 19.51 -38.75
CA GLU A 96 -11.89 18.94 -38.23
C GLU A 96 -11.82 17.41 -38.14
N GLU A 97 -11.35 16.73 -39.19
CA GLU A 97 -11.14 15.27 -39.19
C GLU A 97 -10.12 14.83 -38.14
N ARG A 98 -9.06 15.62 -37.95
CA ARG A 98 -8.07 15.39 -36.90
C ARG A 98 -8.66 15.57 -35.51
N SER A 99 -9.45 16.63 -35.30
CA SER A 99 -10.14 16.91 -34.05
C SER A 99 -11.07 15.76 -33.67
N VAL A 100 -11.90 15.27 -34.60
CA VAL A 100 -12.79 14.12 -34.37
C VAL A 100 -12.01 12.87 -33.99
N ARG A 101 -10.87 12.61 -34.66
CA ARG A 101 -10.01 11.46 -34.35
C ARG A 101 -9.39 11.54 -32.96
N LEU A 102 -8.82 12.70 -32.61
CA LEU A 102 -8.19 12.93 -31.30
C LEU A 102 -9.23 12.90 -30.18
N GLN A 103 -10.42 13.45 -30.42
CA GLN A 103 -11.54 13.39 -29.48
C GLN A 103 -11.94 11.95 -29.20
N LYS A 104 -12.04 11.11 -30.24
CA LYS A 104 -12.33 9.69 -30.07
C LYS A 104 -11.24 8.95 -29.30
N GLU A 105 -9.97 9.20 -29.62
CA GLU A 105 -8.84 8.61 -28.89
C GLU A 105 -8.84 9.03 -27.42
N PHE A 106 -9.15 10.30 -27.13
CA PHE A 106 -9.29 10.80 -25.78
C PHE A 106 -10.42 10.10 -25.02
N GLU A 107 -11.60 9.97 -25.63
CA GLU A 107 -12.76 9.27 -25.04
C GLU A 107 -12.48 7.78 -24.79
N ASP A 108 -11.75 7.11 -25.70
CA ASP A 108 -11.36 5.71 -25.54
C ASP A 108 -10.32 5.54 -24.42
N ASN A 109 -9.33 6.43 -24.35
CA ASN A 109 -8.33 6.45 -23.27
C ASN A 109 -8.95 6.76 -21.91
N GLU A 110 -9.94 7.65 -21.84
CA GLU A 110 -10.67 7.97 -20.61
C GLU A 110 -11.38 6.73 -20.05
N LYS A 111 -12.05 5.95 -20.91
CA LYS A 111 -12.67 4.67 -20.52
C LYS A 111 -11.66 3.65 -20.02
N ILE A 112 -10.52 3.51 -20.72
CA ILE A 112 -9.46 2.58 -20.30
C ILE A 112 -8.88 2.99 -18.95
N LEU A 113 -8.65 4.29 -18.73
CA LEU A 113 -8.16 4.81 -17.45
C LEU A 113 -9.16 4.58 -16.32
N GLU A 114 -10.46 4.76 -16.57
CA GLU A 114 -11.50 4.46 -15.61
C GLU A 114 -11.53 2.96 -15.26
N GLU A 115 -11.50 2.08 -16.25
CA GLU A 115 -11.50 0.62 -16.06
C GLU A 115 -10.26 0.13 -15.29
N ILE A 116 -9.08 0.59 -15.68
CA ILE A 116 -7.83 0.25 -14.99
C ILE A 116 -7.82 0.83 -13.57
N GLY A 117 -8.33 2.06 -13.40
CA GLY A 117 -8.45 2.71 -12.09
C GLY A 117 -9.39 1.97 -11.15
N GLU A 118 -10.55 1.53 -11.62
CA GLU A 118 -11.49 0.69 -10.87
C GLU A 118 -10.85 -0.67 -10.53
N THR A 119 -10.25 -1.33 -11.51
CA THR A 119 -9.57 -2.62 -11.32
C THR A 119 -8.47 -2.52 -10.28
N LEU A 120 -7.65 -1.47 -10.33
CA LEU A 120 -6.60 -1.21 -9.33
C LEU A 120 -7.20 -1.02 -7.95
N ARG A 121 -8.27 -0.23 -7.82
CA ARG A 121 -8.95 0.01 -6.54
C ARG A 121 -9.49 -1.28 -5.93
N ILE A 122 -10.17 -2.10 -6.73
CA ILE A 122 -10.69 -3.42 -6.31
C ILE A 122 -9.54 -4.31 -5.86
N ARG A 123 -8.46 -4.39 -6.65
CA ARG A 123 -7.28 -5.20 -6.30
C ARG A 123 -6.64 -4.72 -5.00
N ILE A 124 -6.46 -3.41 -4.80
CA ILE A 124 -5.95 -2.84 -3.54
C ILE A 124 -6.86 -3.20 -2.37
N GLY A 125 -8.18 -3.13 -2.54
CA GLY A 125 -9.16 -3.56 -1.54
C GLY A 125 -8.96 -5.03 -1.15
N ASN A 126 -8.97 -5.93 -2.14
CA ASN A 126 -8.74 -7.37 -1.94
C ASN A 126 -7.38 -7.65 -1.26
N PHE A 127 -6.33 -6.93 -1.67
CA PHE A 127 -5.03 -7.01 -1.03
C PHE A 127 -5.08 -6.54 0.43
N GLY A 128 -5.80 -5.47 0.73
CA GLY A 128 -6.01 -4.98 2.09
C GLY A 128 -6.65 -6.02 3.01
N GLU A 129 -7.62 -6.78 2.50
CA GLU A 129 -8.23 -7.91 3.25
C GLU A 129 -7.20 -9.01 3.54
N LEU A 130 -6.43 -9.42 2.54
CA LEU A 130 -5.37 -10.43 2.70
C LEU A 130 -4.30 -9.97 3.70
N PHE A 131 -3.91 -8.69 3.70
CA PHE A 131 -2.95 -8.17 4.68
C PHE A 131 -3.53 -8.05 6.08
N GLY A 132 -4.85 -7.86 6.21
CA GLY A 132 -5.53 -8.02 7.49
C GLY A 132 -5.24 -9.39 8.10
N VAL A 133 -5.36 -10.45 7.31
CA VAL A 133 -5.06 -11.83 7.74
C VAL A 133 -3.58 -11.99 8.09
N VAL A 134 -2.66 -11.48 7.27
CA VAL A 134 -1.21 -11.56 7.57
C VAL A 134 -0.86 -10.88 8.89
N ARG A 135 -1.45 -9.71 9.19
CA ARG A 135 -1.23 -9.02 10.47
C ARG A 135 -1.78 -9.80 11.65
N GLN A 136 -2.97 -10.40 11.49
CA GLN A 136 -3.54 -11.25 12.52
C GLN A 136 -2.62 -12.45 12.81
N VAL A 137 -2.18 -13.14 11.76
CA VAL A 137 -1.26 -14.29 11.88
C VAL A 137 0.07 -13.86 12.50
N ALA A 138 0.61 -12.69 12.14
CA ALA A 138 1.81 -12.14 12.76
C ALA A 138 1.59 -11.86 14.26
N GLY A 139 0.44 -11.31 14.65
CA GLY A 139 0.06 -11.11 16.06
C GLY A 139 -0.03 -12.42 16.84
N GLU A 140 -0.64 -13.45 16.26
CA GLU A 140 -0.72 -14.79 16.84
C GLU A 140 0.67 -15.44 16.94
N ALA A 141 1.53 -15.24 15.93
CA ALA A 141 2.91 -15.71 15.93
C ALA A 141 3.75 -15.01 17.03
N ILE A 142 3.60 -13.70 17.23
CA ILE A 142 4.23 -12.98 18.34
C ILE A 142 3.84 -13.62 19.68
N ALA A 143 2.55 -13.86 19.90
CA ALA A 143 2.07 -14.48 21.13
C ALA A 143 2.62 -15.90 21.30
N THR A 144 2.73 -16.66 20.21
CA THR A 144 3.29 -18.03 20.22
C THR A 144 4.77 -18.01 20.58
N VAL A 145 5.57 -17.15 19.93
CA VAL A 145 7.00 -17.00 20.17
C VAL A 145 7.27 -16.48 21.58
N LYS A 146 6.57 -15.43 22.05
CA LYS A 146 6.77 -14.89 23.40
C LYS A 146 6.45 -15.90 24.51
N ASN A 147 5.41 -16.71 24.31
CA ASN A 147 5.01 -17.73 25.27
C ASN A 147 5.76 -19.06 25.09
N SER A 148 6.73 -19.11 24.20
CA SER A 148 7.55 -20.30 23.97
C SER A 148 8.80 -20.28 24.82
N LEU A 149 9.08 -21.43 25.43
CA LEU A 149 10.32 -21.70 26.15
C LEU A 149 11.57 -21.56 25.25
N VAL A 150 11.41 -21.71 23.93
CA VAL A 150 12.48 -21.51 22.93
C VAL A 150 13.05 -20.09 23.01
N SER A 151 12.24 -19.10 23.39
CA SER A 151 12.63 -17.69 23.43
C SER A 151 13.62 -17.35 24.55
N VAL A 152 13.77 -18.22 25.56
CA VAL A 152 14.85 -18.10 26.54
C VAL A 152 16.22 -18.34 25.89
N GLN A 153 16.28 -19.28 24.94
CA GLN A 153 17.50 -19.66 24.25
C GLN A 153 17.78 -18.73 23.05
N TYR A 154 16.73 -18.33 22.35
CA TYR A 154 16.80 -17.45 21.17
C TYR A 154 15.91 -16.21 21.38
N PRO A 155 16.38 -15.21 22.14
CA PRO A 155 15.61 -14.01 22.47
C PRO A 155 15.49 -13.06 21.27
N GLY A 156 14.43 -12.24 21.24
CA GLY A 156 14.25 -11.14 20.27
C GLY A 156 13.67 -11.55 18.91
N ARG A 157 13.26 -12.82 18.74
CA ARG A 157 12.67 -13.31 17.48
C ARG A 157 11.32 -12.66 17.15
N GLU A 158 10.62 -12.13 18.14
CA GLU A 158 9.34 -11.45 17.97
C GLU A 158 9.44 -10.07 17.31
N GLY A 159 10.63 -9.44 17.29
CA GLY A 159 10.79 -8.07 16.80
C GLY A 159 10.41 -7.92 15.33
N SER A 160 10.87 -8.85 14.49
CA SER A 160 10.52 -8.89 13.05
C SER A 160 9.02 -9.11 12.81
N LEU A 161 8.35 -9.84 13.70
CA LEU A 161 6.92 -10.10 13.63
C LEU A 161 6.10 -8.87 14.09
N ALA A 162 6.60 -8.13 15.07
CA ALA A 162 5.96 -6.90 15.57
C ALA A 162 5.88 -5.83 14.48
N GLU A 163 6.95 -5.62 13.71
CA GLU A 163 6.94 -4.71 12.56
C GLU A 163 5.87 -5.09 11.55
N LEU A 164 5.73 -6.40 11.27
CA LEU A 164 4.72 -6.90 10.34
C LEU A 164 3.29 -6.71 10.87
N ALA A 165 3.06 -6.92 12.17
CA ALA A 165 1.75 -6.77 12.80
C ALA A 165 1.29 -5.30 12.88
N GLU A 166 2.22 -4.36 13.10
CA GLU A 166 1.93 -2.93 13.27
C GLU A 166 1.85 -2.15 11.96
N THR A 167 2.45 -2.67 10.88
CA THR A 167 2.48 -2.00 9.58
C THR A 167 1.06 -1.72 9.06
N ARG A 168 0.80 -0.46 8.68
CA ARG A 168 -0.46 -0.03 8.05
C ARG A 168 -0.45 -0.10 6.53
N ASN A 169 0.74 -0.17 5.94
CA ASN A 169 0.95 -0.28 4.50
C ASN A 169 0.98 -1.75 4.07
N LEU A 170 1.09 -2.01 2.76
CA LEU A 170 1.35 -3.35 2.28
C LEU A 170 2.73 -3.82 2.78
N PRO A 171 2.84 -4.96 3.50
CA PRO A 171 4.11 -5.55 3.85
C PRO A 171 4.85 -6.06 2.60
N SER A 172 6.17 -6.00 2.66
CA SER A 172 7.02 -6.50 1.59
C SER A 172 7.05 -8.04 1.58
N ILE A 173 7.45 -8.60 0.43
CA ILE A 173 7.67 -10.05 0.29
C ILE A 173 8.69 -10.55 1.32
N ASP A 174 9.71 -9.74 1.63
CA ASP A 174 10.75 -10.13 2.59
C ASP A 174 10.22 -10.16 4.03
N GLN A 175 9.33 -9.22 4.40
CA GLN A 175 8.66 -9.26 5.69
C GLN A 175 7.76 -10.52 5.83
N MET A 176 7.03 -10.88 4.76
CA MET A 176 6.21 -12.09 4.75
C MET A 176 7.06 -13.37 4.82
N LYS A 177 8.22 -13.41 4.14
CA LYS A 177 9.18 -14.52 4.28
C LYS A 177 9.72 -14.60 5.70
N GLY A 178 10.01 -13.46 6.33
CA GLY A 178 10.43 -13.39 7.73
C GLY A 178 9.46 -14.10 8.67
N LEU A 179 8.15 -13.85 8.52
CA LEU A 179 7.11 -14.55 9.29
C LEU A 179 7.21 -16.08 9.13
N ILE A 180 7.30 -16.57 7.89
CA ILE A 180 7.39 -18.00 7.61
C ILE A 180 8.66 -18.59 8.21
N VAL A 181 9.80 -17.92 8.06
CA VAL A 181 11.08 -18.37 8.61
C VAL A 181 11.02 -18.47 10.13
N THR A 182 10.53 -17.44 10.81
CA THR A 182 10.39 -17.44 12.27
C THR A 182 9.45 -18.54 12.74
N MET A 183 8.36 -18.81 12.01
CA MET A 183 7.44 -19.89 12.35
C MET A 183 8.03 -21.28 12.13
N LEU A 184 8.76 -21.49 11.03
CA LEU A 184 9.48 -22.74 10.80
C LEU A 184 10.59 -22.97 11.82
N GLU A 185 11.31 -21.92 12.20
CA GLU A 185 12.30 -21.97 13.27
C GLU A 185 11.63 -22.35 14.59
N GLU A 186 10.52 -21.70 14.96
CA GLU A 186 9.76 -22.03 16.16
C GLU A 186 9.28 -23.48 16.15
N MET A 187 8.70 -23.95 15.04
CA MET A 187 8.26 -25.35 14.90
C MET A 187 9.42 -26.34 15.06
N THR A 188 10.55 -26.06 14.42
CA THR A 188 11.73 -26.93 14.47
C THR A 188 12.32 -26.96 15.87
N LYS A 189 12.56 -25.79 16.47
CA LYS A 189 13.13 -25.68 17.81
C LYS A 189 12.21 -26.22 18.89
N SER A 190 10.89 -26.11 18.70
CA SER A 190 9.89 -26.70 19.60
C SER A 190 9.92 -28.21 19.67
N GLY A 191 10.43 -28.88 18.64
CA GLY A 191 10.57 -30.35 18.61
C GLY A 191 11.87 -30.88 19.22
N ASN A 192 12.88 -30.01 19.40
CA ASN A 192 14.21 -30.44 19.81
C ASN A 192 14.36 -30.54 21.33
N VAL A 193 15.19 -31.49 21.75
CA VAL A 193 15.80 -31.49 23.08
C VAL A 193 17.16 -30.84 22.95
N GLU A 194 17.37 -29.69 23.60
CA GLU A 194 18.62 -28.93 23.50
C GLU A 194 19.14 -28.57 24.90
N ARG A 195 20.47 -28.56 25.03
CA ARG A 195 21.20 -28.11 26.22
C ARG A 195 21.76 -26.71 25.98
N PHE A 196 21.61 -25.81 26.94
CA PHE A 196 22.18 -24.47 26.86
C PHE A 196 22.37 -23.86 28.25
N ASN A 197 23.28 -22.91 28.37
CA ASN A 197 23.48 -22.16 29.62
C ASN A 197 22.56 -20.93 29.65
N SER A 198 21.85 -20.73 30.74
CA SER A 198 21.09 -19.50 30.98
C SER A 198 20.92 -19.22 32.47
N LYS A 199 20.39 -18.04 32.77
CA LYS A 199 20.15 -17.58 34.14
C LYS A 199 18.85 -18.18 34.66
N VAL A 200 18.93 -18.74 35.87
CA VAL A 200 17.79 -19.31 36.58
C VAL A 200 17.59 -18.59 37.90
N ILE A 201 16.33 -18.27 38.21
CA ILE A 201 15.89 -17.69 39.46
C ILE A 201 15.62 -18.81 40.46
N LEU A 202 16.36 -18.82 41.56
CA LEU A 202 16.16 -19.77 42.67
C LEU A 202 14.92 -19.39 43.50
N PRO A 203 14.36 -20.30 44.33
CA PRO A 203 13.18 -20.00 45.14
C PRO A 203 13.39 -18.84 46.13
N GLY A 204 14.64 -18.54 46.49
CA GLY A 204 15.02 -17.38 47.31
C GLY A 204 15.18 -16.06 46.55
N GLY A 205 14.95 -16.04 45.24
CA GLY A 205 15.07 -14.84 44.40
C GLY A 205 16.49 -14.52 43.91
N SER A 206 17.50 -15.26 44.34
CA SER A 206 18.85 -15.17 43.78
C SER A 206 18.90 -15.73 42.36
N ILE A 207 19.76 -15.16 41.52
CA ILE A 207 19.96 -15.57 40.13
C ILE A 207 21.29 -16.30 40.04
N THR A 208 21.29 -17.48 39.42
CA THR A 208 22.51 -18.25 39.12
C THR A 208 22.53 -18.64 37.65
N ASP A 209 23.73 -18.73 37.07
CA ASP A 209 23.91 -19.39 35.79
C ASP A 209 23.82 -20.91 36.02
N ALA A 210 23.09 -21.59 35.14
CA ALA A 210 22.91 -23.04 35.19
C ALA A 210 22.83 -23.61 33.77
N GLU A 211 23.23 -24.86 33.62
CA GLU A 211 22.98 -25.61 32.40
C GLU A 211 21.55 -26.13 32.39
N ILE A 212 20.85 -25.88 31.29
CA ILE A 212 19.43 -26.15 31.14
C ILE A 212 19.24 -27.13 30.01
N VAL A 213 18.50 -28.20 30.28
CA VAL A 213 18.01 -29.14 29.27
C VAL A 213 16.56 -28.80 28.99
N ARG A 214 16.30 -28.32 27.78
CA ARG A 214 14.95 -28.00 27.31
C ARG A 214 14.40 -29.17 26.52
N VAL A 215 13.22 -29.64 26.89
CA VAL A 215 12.48 -30.69 26.19
C VAL A 215 11.36 -30.05 25.39
N GLY A 216 11.67 -29.66 24.15
CA GLY A 216 10.76 -28.96 23.27
C GLY A 216 10.23 -27.66 23.88
N VAL A 217 8.91 -27.47 23.85
CA VAL A 217 8.20 -26.35 24.52
C VAL A 217 7.54 -26.74 25.83
N PHE A 218 7.75 -27.97 26.29
CA PHE A 218 6.95 -28.55 27.36
C PHE A 218 7.58 -28.33 28.73
N ASN A 219 8.86 -28.67 28.86
CA ASN A 219 9.59 -28.65 30.12
C ASN A 219 11.01 -28.09 29.92
N ALA A 220 11.51 -27.43 30.96
CA ALA A 220 12.93 -27.15 31.15
C ALA A 220 13.37 -27.77 32.48
N ILE A 221 14.56 -28.34 32.50
CA ILE A 221 15.16 -28.92 33.70
C ILE A 221 16.61 -28.46 33.86
N THR A 222 17.09 -28.47 35.09
CA THR A 222 18.50 -28.32 35.47
C THR A 222 18.78 -29.38 36.52
N GLU A 223 19.78 -30.23 36.31
CA GLU A 223 20.01 -31.41 37.14
C GLU A 223 18.70 -32.23 37.30
N ASN A 224 18.23 -32.40 38.54
CA ASN A 224 16.96 -33.07 38.85
C ASN A 224 15.79 -32.11 39.16
N PHE A 225 15.95 -30.81 38.91
CA PHE A 225 14.96 -29.77 39.17
C PHE A 225 14.19 -29.38 37.91
N PHE A 226 12.87 -29.34 38.03
CA PHE A 226 12.00 -28.77 37.02
C PHE A 226 11.94 -27.24 37.16
N LEU A 227 11.99 -26.58 36.01
CA LEU A 227 11.94 -25.13 35.86
C LEU A 227 10.58 -24.68 35.33
N LYS A 228 10.17 -23.49 35.73
CA LYS A 228 9.02 -22.75 35.22
C LYS A 228 9.51 -21.62 34.34
N PHE A 229 8.93 -21.51 33.16
CA PHE A 229 9.10 -20.36 32.28
C PHE A 229 8.13 -19.23 32.65
N ILE A 230 8.64 -18.00 32.67
CA ILE A 230 7.85 -16.78 32.91
C ILE A 230 7.90 -15.94 31.63
N PRO A 231 6.87 -15.99 30.77
CA PRO A 231 6.84 -15.27 29.49
C PRO A 231 7.03 -13.76 29.61
N GLU A 232 6.57 -13.15 30.70
CA GLU A 232 6.60 -11.69 30.89
C GLU A 232 8.02 -11.17 31.05
N THR A 233 8.90 -11.95 31.69
CA THR A 233 10.30 -11.58 31.96
C THR A 233 11.29 -12.38 31.12
N GLN A 234 10.80 -13.32 30.29
CA GLN A 234 11.62 -14.26 29.53
C GLN A 234 12.65 -15.00 30.39
N SER A 235 12.26 -15.36 31.63
CA SER A 235 13.15 -15.96 32.61
C SER A 235 12.71 -17.36 33.02
N LEU A 236 13.68 -18.13 33.55
CA LEU A 236 13.46 -19.45 34.12
C LEU A 236 13.56 -19.38 35.63
N GLN A 237 12.64 -20.05 36.31
CA GLN A 237 12.58 -20.11 37.76
C GLN A 237 12.50 -21.56 38.23
N VAL A 238 13.29 -21.94 39.22
CA VAL A 238 13.14 -23.26 39.86
C VAL A 238 11.79 -23.33 40.55
N LEU A 239 11.01 -24.39 40.30
CA LEU A 239 9.74 -24.57 40.98
C LEU A 239 9.95 -24.64 42.50
N ALA A 240 9.15 -23.86 43.24
CA ALA A 240 9.18 -23.85 44.71
C ALA A 240 8.83 -25.22 45.31
N ARG A 241 8.00 -26.00 44.62
CA ARG A 241 7.70 -27.39 44.94
C ARG A 241 7.98 -28.27 43.73
N GLN A 242 8.86 -29.25 43.92
CA GLN A 242 9.22 -30.17 42.86
C GLN A 242 8.23 -31.34 42.73
N PRO A 243 8.08 -31.92 41.53
CA PRO A 243 7.29 -33.12 41.32
C PRO A 243 7.75 -34.33 42.17
N ALA A 244 6.89 -35.35 42.24
CA ALA A 244 7.20 -36.61 42.91
C ALA A 244 8.53 -37.21 42.43
N ARG A 245 9.23 -37.93 43.31
CA ARG A 245 10.59 -38.46 43.08
C ARG A 245 10.74 -39.20 41.74
N ARG A 246 9.72 -39.97 41.33
CA ARG A 246 9.69 -40.69 40.04
C ARG A 246 9.87 -39.80 38.80
N PHE A 247 9.46 -38.53 38.86
CA PHE A 247 9.60 -37.60 37.73
C PHE A 247 10.95 -36.89 37.78
N ARG A 248 11.47 -36.64 38.99
CA ARG A 248 12.81 -36.09 39.18
C ARG A 248 13.90 -37.08 38.78
N SER A 249 13.71 -38.38 39.00
CA SER A 249 14.65 -39.39 38.50
C SER A 249 14.71 -39.40 36.98
N LEU A 250 13.57 -39.27 36.28
CA LEU A 250 13.58 -39.16 34.81
C LEU A 250 14.29 -37.89 34.32
N ALA A 251 14.16 -36.79 35.06
CA ALA A 251 14.89 -35.56 34.75
C ALA A 251 16.40 -35.72 34.96
N GLU A 252 16.81 -36.35 36.06
CA GLU A 252 18.21 -36.68 36.36
C GLU A 252 18.80 -37.61 35.29
N ASP A 253 18.10 -38.68 34.93
CA ASP A 253 18.48 -39.61 33.86
C ASP A 253 18.66 -38.88 32.52
N LEU A 254 17.78 -37.91 32.20
CA LEU A 254 17.90 -37.09 30.99
C LEU A 254 19.04 -36.08 31.09
N TYR A 255 19.26 -35.49 32.26
CA TYR A 255 20.32 -34.51 32.49
C TYR A 255 21.70 -35.14 32.37
N ASP A 256 21.90 -36.37 32.85
CA ASP A 256 23.19 -37.08 32.77
C ASP A 256 23.42 -37.78 31.42
N LEU A 257 22.41 -37.82 30.53
CA LEU A 257 22.49 -38.49 29.23
C LEU A 257 23.17 -37.61 28.16
N ASP A 258 24.37 -38.00 27.71
CA ASP A 258 25.06 -37.32 26.61
C ASP A 258 24.48 -37.70 25.23
N GLU A 259 24.28 -38.99 24.96
CA GLU A 259 23.76 -39.51 23.69
C GLU A 259 22.76 -40.67 23.91
N GLY A 260 21.76 -40.77 23.03
CA GLY A 260 20.77 -41.85 23.05
C GLY A 260 19.35 -41.37 23.35
N TYR A 261 18.56 -42.22 24.00
CA TYR A 261 17.17 -41.93 24.36
C TYR A 261 16.88 -42.36 25.79
N THR A 262 16.07 -41.56 26.50
CA THR A 262 15.52 -41.90 27.81
C THR A 262 14.06 -41.47 27.89
N ALA A 263 13.32 -42.03 28.84
CA ALA A 263 11.95 -41.64 29.10
C ALA A 263 11.93 -40.31 29.86
N MET A 264 11.07 -39.39 29.44
CA MET A 264 10.87 -38.12 30.14
C MET A 264 9.39 -37.80 30.29
N ALA A 265 9.03 -37.28 31.45
CA ALA A 265 7.69 -36.74 31.66
C ALA A 265 7.58 -35.37 30.98
N VAL A 266 6.46 -35.16 30.29
CA VAL A 266 6.18 -33.95 29.52
C VAL A 266 4.95 -33.27 30.12
N ASP A 267 4.99 -31.94 30.31
CA ASP A 267 3.82 -31.15 30.68
C ASP A 267 3.23 -30.46 29.43
N PRO A 268 2.11 -30.94 28.86
CA PRO A 268 1.48 -30.33 27.69
C PRO A 268 0.99 -28.90 27.95
N SER A 269 0.79 -28.52 29.21
CA SER A 269 0.36 -27.18 29.62
C SER A 269 1.53 -26.18 29.70
N ARG A 270 2.73 -26.57 29.29
CA ARG A 270 3.95 -25.73 29.28
C ARG A 270 4.30 -25.19 30.66
N GLY A 271 4.20 -26.05 31.67
CA GLY A 271 4.57 -25.74 33.05
C GLY A 271 3.45 -25.16 33.93
N GLN A 272 2.22 -25.00 33.42
CA GLN A 272 1.10 -24.55 34.27
C GLN A 272 0.72 -25.61 35.30
N ILE A 273 0.62 -26.89 34.91
CA ILE A 273 0.33 -28.01 35.83
C ILE A 273 1.45 -28.12 36.87
N LEU A 274 2.71 -28.01 36.44
CA LEU A 274 3.85 -28.00 37.34
C LEU A 274 3.79 -26.83 38.35
N GLY A 275 3.33 -25.65 37.92
CA GLY A 275 3.11 -24.50 38.80
C GLY A 275 2.03 -24.73 39.86
N LEU A 276 1.00 -25.53 39.56
CA LEU A 276 -0.09 -25.85 40.50
C LEU A 276 0.31 -26.86 41.58
N LEU A 277 1.47 -27.52 41.48
CA LEU A 277 1.94 -28.48 42.49
C LEU A 277 2.03 -27.86 43.90
N ILE A 278 2.29 -26.56 44.00
CA ILE A 278 2.34 -25.81 45.26
C ILE A 278 1.00 -25.89 46.01
N GLN A 279 -0.13 -25.99 45.30
CA GLN A 279 -1.47 -26.01 45.89
C GLN A 279 -1.93 -27.40 46.32
N ALA A 280 -1.29 -28.47 45.84
CA ALA A 280 -1.69 -29.84 46.16
C ALA A 280 -1.09 -30.28 47.50
N PRO A 281 -1.89 -30.59 48.54
CA PRO A 281 -1.34 -30.95 49.85
C PRO A 281 -0.60 -32.29 49.78
N GLY A 282 0.62 -32.31 50.31
CA GLY A 282 1.44 -33.52 50.44
C GLY A 282 0.89 -34.53 51.44
N LEU A 283 1.45 -35.74 51.52
CA LEU A 283 1.00 -36.77 52.46
C LEU A 283 1.06 -36.29 53.92
N GLY A 284 2.18 -35.68 54.32
CA GLY A 284 2.32 -35.11 55.68
C GLY A 284 1.37 -33.94 55.92
N GLU A 285 1.18 -33.05 54.94
CA GLU A 285 0.21 -31.94 55.02
C GLU A 285 -1.23 -32.46 55.13
N ARG A 286 -1.58 -33.54 54.43
CA ARG A 286 -2.90 -34.20 54.53
C ARG A 286 -3.12 -34.84 55.89
N ILE A 287 -2.09 -35.47 56.46
CA ILE A 287 -2.15 -36.04 57.82
C ILE A 287 -2.40 -34.91 58.84
N ASN A 288 -1.67 -33.79 58.71
CA ASN A 288 -1.85 -32.63 59.57
C ASN A 288 -3.20 -31.93 59.36
N GLN A 289 -3.71 -31.86 58.13
CA GLN A 289 -5.05 -31.34 57.80
C GLN A 289 -6.16 -32.23 58.36
N GLY A 290 -5.93 -33.54 58.49
CA GLY A 290 -6.86 -34.49 59.13
C GLY A 290 -6.99 -34.30 60.64
N GLY A 291 -6.15 -33.47 61.26
CA GLY A 291 -6.18 -33.17 62.69
C GLY A 291 -6.13 -34.43 63.56
N PHE A 292 -6.68 -34.34 64.77
CA PHE A 292 -6.70 -35.46 65.72
C PHE A 292 -7.33 -36.73 65.13
N VAL A 293 -8.38 -36.59 64.33
CA VAL A 293 -9.10 -37.72 63.71
C VAL A 293 -8.22 -38.46 62.69
N GLY A 294 -7.44 -37.74 61.89
CA GLY A 294 -6.49 -38.33 60.95
C GLY A 294 -5.42 -39.19 61.64
N TYR A 295 -4.89 -38.71 62.77
CA TYR A 295 -3.92 -39.48 63.57
C TYR A 295 -4.54 -40.74 64.19
N VAL A 296 -5.79 -40.69 64.67
CA VAL A 296 -6.49 -41.87 65.21
C VAL A 296 -6.71 -42.95 64.14
N ILE A 297 -7.12 -42.56 62.93
CA ILE A 297 -7.32 -43.51 61.81
C ILE A 297 -6.00 -44.19 61.43
N ILE A 298 -4.90 -43.44 61.36
CA ILE A 298 -3.58 -43.97 61.05
C ILE A 298 -3.11 -44.93 62.15
N PHE A 299 -3.30 -44.57 63.43
CA PHE A 299 -2.94 -45.41 64.57
C PHE A 299 -3.70 -46.74 64.59
N ILE A 300 -5.02 -46.71 64.37
CA ILE A 300 -5.85 -47.92 64.26
C ILE A 300 -5.43 -48.77 63.05
N GLY A 301 -5.17 -48.14 61.90
CA GLY A 301 -4.67 -48.84 60.72
C GLY A 301 -3.33 -49.54 60.95
N LEU A 302 -2.43 -48.92 61.72
CA LEU A 302 -1.12 -49.47 62.05
C LEU A 302 -1.23 -50.65 63.03
N LEU A 303 -2.10 -50.56 64.03
CA LEU A 303 -2.42 -51.69 64.92
C LEU A 303 -3.08 -52.87 64.16
N GLY A 304 -3.96 -52.57 63.21
CA GLY A 304 -4.58 -53.58 62.36
C GLY A 304 -3.58 -54.31 61.47
N LEU A 305 -2.57 -53.60 60.92
CA LEU A 305 -1.46 -54.21 60.17
C LEU A 305 -0.57 -55.09 61.07
N LEU A 306 -0.22 -54.61 62.26
CA LEU A 306 0.60 -55.36 63.22
C LEU A 306 -0.07 -56.64 63.71
N CYS A 307 -1.39 -56.63 63.91
CA CYS A 307 -2.13 -57.84 64.26
C CYS A 307 -2.26 -58.83 63.10
N ARG A 308 -2.16 -58.37 61.84
CA ARG A 308 -2.33 -59.23 60.66
C ARG A 308 -1.08 -60.05 60.32
N ASP A 309 0.11 -59.53 60.62
CA ASP A 309 1.38 -60.24 60.39
C ASP A 309 1.79 -61.12 61.59
N GLY A 310 0.91 -61.25 62.59
CA GLY A 310 1.11 -62.03 63.82
C GLY A 310 0.50 -63.44 63.83
N ASP A 311 -0.10 -63.88 62.71
CA ASP A 311 -0.61 -65.25 62.47
C ASP A 311 0.19 -65.94 61.34
#